data_AF-A0ABD7XA17-F1
#
_entry.id   AF-A0ABD7XA17-F1
#
_cell.length_a   1.000
_cell.length_b   1.000
_cell.length_c   1.000
_cell.angle_alpha   90.00
_cell.angle_beta   90.00
_cell.angle_gamma   90.00
#
_symmetry.space_group_name_H-M   'P 1'
#
loop_
_entity.id
_entity.type
_entity.pdbx_description
1 polymer ?
#
loop_
_entity_poly.entity_id
_entity_poly.type
_entity_poly.pdbx_seq_one_letter_code
_entity_poly.pdbx_strand_id
1 'polypeptide(L)'
;MKKIFTLVFIFVISILTATNVHADHKLASYSVTPIFSEHQTDGADSYFDIKWPPASKESFGIKITNNTKKTKRFEIEVNKARTNRNGIVDYSDRTPEKANTVYKLTQMIRLPKEVEAAPDSSQIIHGSISFPAKDFNGILMAGLHFTEKTTAVEKNTVSNTIAYNIPFVIRGNHDQRPTPRLS
;
A
#
# COMPACT_ATOMS: atom_id res chain seq x y z
N MET A 1 47.51 -7.14 -41.64
CA MET A 1 46.26 -6.91 -42.40
C MET A 1 45.18 -7.96 -42.12
N LYS A 2 45.45 -9.27 -42.26
CA LYS A 2 44.46 -10.35 -42.01
C LYS A 2 43.79 -10.29 -40.61
N LYS A 3 44.55 -10.05 -39.53
CA LYS A 3 44.03 -10.01 -38.14
C LYS A 3 43.08 -8.82 -37.86
N ILE A 4 43.31 -7.68 -38.50
CA ILE A 4 42.46 -6.49 -38.38
C ILE A 4 41.13 -6.73 -39.09
N PHE A 5 41.17 -7.38 -40.25
CA PHE A 5 39.97 -7.75 -40.99
C PHE A 5 39.10 -8.74 -40.21
N THR A 6 39.72 -9.71 -39.54
CA THR A 6 39.01 -10.65 -38.64
C THR A 6 38.37 -9.93 -37.44
N LEU A 7 39.04 -8.94 -36.86
CA LEU A 7 38.50 -8.18 -35.72
C LEU A 7 37.29 -7.33 -36.12
N VAL A 8 37.38 -6.65 -37.27
CA VAL A 8 36.27 -5.87 -37.84
C VAL A 8 35.09 -6.78 -38.19
N PHE A 9 35.36 -7.98 -38.72
CA PHE A 9 34.32 -8.94 -39.04
C PHE A 9 33.57 -9.44 -37.79
N ILE A 10 34.29 -9.73 -36.70
CA ILE A 10 33.67 -10.13 -35.41
C ILE A 10 32.86 -8.97 -34.82
N PHE A 11 33.36 -7.73 -34.92
CA PHE A 11 32.65 -6.55 -34.45
C PHE A 11 31.34 -6.32 -35.22
N VAL A 12 31.35 -6.48 -36.54
CA VAL A 12 30.16 -6.35 -37.39
C VAL A 12 29.14 -7.46 -37.09
N ILE A 13 29.58 -8.70 -36.88
CA ILE A 13 28.69 -9.80 -36.46
C ILE A 13 28.04 -9.50 -35.11
N SER A 14 28.79 -8.97 -34.15
CA SER A 14 28.25 -8.62 -32.81
C SER A 14 27.15 -7.57 -32.87
N ILE A 15 27.20 -6.65 -33.84
CA ILE A 15 26.17 -5.62 -34.06
C ILE A 15 24.95 -6.24 -34.77
N LEU A 16 25.17 -7.15 -35.72
CA LEU A 16 24.09 -7.84 -36.45
C LEU A 16 23.29 -8.81 -35.56
N THR A 17 23.88 -9.32 -34.46
CA THR A 17 23.20 -10.17 -33.48
C THR A 17 22.62 -9.41 -32.30
N ALA A 18 22.63 -8.07 -32.31
CA ALA A 18 22.03 -7.28 -31.25
C ALA A 18 20.50 -7.46 -31.28
N THR A 19 19.96 -8.15 -30.29
CA THR A 19 18.51 -8.30 -30.13
C THR A 19 17.93 -7.03 -29.52
N ASN A 20 16.86 -6.50 -30.12
CA ASN A 20 16.10 -5.41 -29.53
C ASN A 20 15.31 -5.95 -28.33
N VAL A 21 15.85 -5.82 -27.12
CA VAL A 21 15.11 -6.12 -25.89
C VAL A 21 14.17 -4.96 -25.60
N HIS A 22 12.88 -5.20 -25.71
CA HIS A 22 11.86 -4.23 -25.30
C HIS A 22 11.66 -4.36 -23.79
N ALA A 23 11.97 -3.30 -23.05
CA ALA A 23 11.45 -3.16 -21.69
C ALA A 23 9.95 -2.85 -21.80
N ASP A 24 9.11 -3.82 -21.48
CA ASP A 24 7.68 -3.56 -21.28
C ASP A 24 7.56 -2.63 -20.07
N HIS A 25 7.45 -1.33 -20.32
CA HIS A 25 7.04 -0.33 -19.34
C HIS A 25 5.59 -0.65 -18.96
N LYS A 26 5.39 -1.73 -18.19
CA LYS A 26 4.11 -2.02 -17.58
C LYS A 26 3.81 -0.89 -16.62
N LEU A 27 3.07 0.10 -17.11
CA LEU A 27 2.34 1.04 -16.27
C LEU A 27 1.62 0.21 -15.21
N ALA A 28 1.68 0.66 -13.95
CA ALA A 28 1.01 -0.02 -12.87
C ALA A 28 -0.48 -0.22 -13.25
N SER A 29 -0.93 -1.48 -13.24
CA SER A 29 -2.27 -1.83 -13.77
C SER A 29 -3.40 -1.17 -12.97
N TYR A 30 -3.12 -0.74 -11.75
CA TYR A 30 -3.99 0.09 -10.95
C TYR A 30 -3.16 0.93 -9.97
N SER A 31 -3.77 1.95 -9.36
CA SER A 31 -3.17 2.74 -8.29
C SER A 31 -4.18 2.97 -7.16
N VAL A 32 -3.68 3.13 -5.94
CA VAL A 32 -4.50 3.45 -4.77
C VAL A 32 -3.95 4.73 -4.14
N THR A 33 -4.82 5.72 -3.92
CA THR A 33 -4.43 7.04 -3.41
C THR A 33 -5.36 7.44 -2.26
N PRO A 34 -4.82 7.89 -1.11
CA PRO A 34 -5.65 8.40 -0.03
C PRO A 34 -6.32 9.72 -0.41
N ILE A 35 -7.51 9.95 0.13
CA ILE A 35 -8.19 11.24 0.18
C ILE A 35 -8.32 11.55 1.67
N PHE A 36 -7.53 12.52 2.12
CA PHE A 36 -7.34 12.80 3.53
C PHE A 36 -8.59 13.40 4.19
N SER A 37 -8.68 13.19 5.49
CA SER A 37 -9.70 13.78 6.35
C SER A 37 -9.24 15.14 6.88
N GLU A 38 -10.10 15.83 7.63
CA GLU A 38 -9.81 17.19 8.13
C GLU A 38 -8.69 17.23 9.19
N HIS A 39 -8.49 16.16 9.96
CA HIS A 39 -7.46 16.07 11.00
C HIS A 39 -6.15 15.43 10.51
N GLN A 40 -5.94 15.39 9.20
CA GLN A 40 -4.67 14.96 8.61
C GLN A 40 -3.54 15.92 9.04
N THR A 41 -2.39 15.35 9.38
CA THR A 41 -1.19 16.10 9.71
C THR A 41 -0.58 16.70 8.43
N ASP A 42 -0.29 18.00 8.47
CA ASP A 42 0.35 18.71 7.34
C ASP A 42 1.68 18.05 6.93
N GLY A 43 1.85 17.86 5.62
CA GLY A 43 3.05 17.27 5.01
C GLY A 43 3.07 15.74 4.93
N ALA A 44 2.05 15.05 5.47
CA ALA A 44 1.85 13.62 5.23
C ALA A 44 0.97 13.42 3.98
N ASP A 45 1.60 13.26 2.81
CA ASP A 45 0.89 13.34 1.51
C ASP A 45 0.64 11.98 0.83
N SER A 46 1.18 10.89 1.38
CA SER A 46 1.09 9.55 0.78
C SER A 46 0.46 8.48 1.68
N TYR A 47 0.12 8.84 2.92
CA TYR A 47 -0.45 7.95 3.92
C TYR A 47 -1.31 8.74 4.91
N PHE A 48 -2.20 8.06 5.64
CA PHE A 48 -3.01 8.73 6.65
C PHE A 48 -2.17 8.97 7.90
N ASP A 49 -2.17 10.20 8.39
CA ASP A 49 -1.55 10.60 9.63
C ASP A 49 -2.52 11.50 10.40
N ILE A 50 -3.42 10.89 11.15
CA ILE A 50 -4.57 11.55 11.74
C ILE A 50 -4.31 11.86 13.21
N LYS A 51 -4.48 13.12 13.60
CA LYS A 51 -4.44 13.53 15.00
C LYS A 51 -5.73 13.13 15.70
N TRP A 52 -5.64 12.48 16.85
CA TRP A 52 -6.78 11.94 17.59
C TRP A 52 -7.78 13.02 18.02
N PRO A 53 -9.01 13.06 17.45
CA PRO A 53 -10.09 13.92 17.90
C PRO A 53 -10.99 13.12 18.87
N PRO A 54 -10.91 13.32 20.20
CA PRO A 54 -11.60 12.48 21.16
C PRO A 54 -13.12 12.43 20.96
N ALA A 55 -13.72 11.26 21.21
CA ALA A 55 -15.17 11.04 21.16
C ALA A 55 -15.83 11.42 19.82
N SER A 56 -15.08 11.34 18.73
CA SER A 56 -15.54 11.72 17.40
C SER A 56 -15.55 10.55 16.43
N LYS A 57 -16.17 10.78 15.27
CA LYS A 57 -16.07 9.93 14.11
C LYS A 57 -15.60 10.77 12.95
N GLU A 58 -14.65 10.26 12.19
CA GLU A 58 -14.06 10.96 11.06
C GLU A 58 -14.19 10.11 9.80
N SER A 59 -14.39 10.79 8.67
CA SER A 59 -14.50 10.17 7.35
C SER A 59 -13.25 10.45 6.53
N PHE A 60 -12.83 9.45 5.78
CA PHE A 60 -11.73 9.56 4.82
C PHE A 60 -12.14 8.89 3.51
N GLY A 61 -11.45 9.21 2.42
CA GLY A 61 -11.68 8.57 1.13
C GLY A 61 -10.45 7.84 0.64
N ILE A 62 -10.66 6.90 -0.28
CA ILE A 62 -9.59 6.28 -1.05
C ILE A 62 -10.02 6.27 -2.51
N LYS A 63 -9.15 6.74 -3.40
CA LYS A 63 -9.33 6.65 -4.85
C LYS A 63 -8.56 5.45 -5.38
N ILE A 64 -9.25 4.55 -6.05
CA ILE A 64 -8.67 3.41 -6.75
C ILE A 64 -8.84 3.65 -8.25
N THR A 65 -7.73 3.73 -8.97
CA THR A 65 -7.74 3.93 -10.43
C THR A 65 -7.34 2.63 -11.11
N ASN A 66 -8.18 2.13 -12.00
CA ASN A 66 -7.90 1.00 -12.88
C ASN A 66 -7.38 1.52 -14.22
N ASN A 67 -6.12 1.22 -14.55
CA ASN A 67 -5.48 1.66 -15.79
C ASN A 67 -5.57 0.62 -16.91
N THR A 68 -6.47 -0.36 -16.79
CA THR A 68 -6.61 -1.46 -17.75
C THR A 68 -7.96 -1.43 -18.45
N LYS A 69 -8.03 -2.13 -19.59
CA LYS A 69 -9.25 -2.34 -20.38
C LYS A 69 -10.21 -3.37 -19.80
N LYS A 70 -9.91 -3.95 -18.63
CA LYS A 70 -10.73 -4.97 -17.97
C LYS A 70 -11.19 -4.47 -16.61
N THR A 71 -12.42 -4.81 -16.24
CA THR A 71 -12.91 -4.58 -14.88
C THR A 71 -12.03 -5.30 -13.87
N LYS A 72 -11.67 -4.60 -12.79
CA LYS A 72 -10.90 -5.18 -11.67
C LYS A 72 -11.73 -5.16 -10.40
N ARG A 73 -11.62 -6.22 -9.61
CA ARG A 73 -12.14 -6.29 -8.24
C ARG A 73 -10.99 -6.32 -7.26
N PHE A 74 -11.13 -5.55 -6.19
CA PHE A 74 -10.12 -5.42 -5.15
C PHE A 74 -10.69 -5.90 -3.82
N GLU A 75 -9.93 -6.74 -3.11
CA GLU A 75 -10.14 -7.02 -1.69
C GLU A 75 -9.41 -5.94 -0.88
N ILE A 76 -10.06 -5.50 0.21
CA ILE A 76 -9.59 -4.43 1.06
C ILE A 76 -9.60 -4.90 2.50
N GLU A 77 -8.48 -4.75 3.18
CA GLU A 77 -8.31 -5.18 4.56
C GLU A 77 -7.71 -4.07 5.41
N VAL A 78 -8.17 -4.00 6.66
CA VAL A 78 -7.51 -3.20 7.69
C VAL A 78 -6.73 -4.16 8.56
N ASN A 79 -5.41 -4.02 8.56
CA ASN A 79 -4.52 -4.84 9.37
C ASN A 79 -3.78 -3.96 10.38
N LYS A 80 -3.51 -4.51 11.56
CA LYS A 80 -2.60 -3.87 12.51
C LYS A 80 -1.18 -3.93 11.94
N ALA A 81 -0.45 -2.82 11.99
CA ALA A 81 0.95 -2.79 11.60
C ALA A 81 1.79 -3.64 12.56
N ARG A 82 2.69 -4.47 12.01
CA ARG A 82 3.63 -5.28 12.79
C ARG A 82 5.02 -5.18 12.20
N THR A 83 6.06 -5.23 13.04
CA THR A 83 7.42 -5.36 12.54
C THR A 83 7.73 -6.83 12.28
N ASN A 84 8.13 -7.16 11.06
CA ASN A 84 8.54 -8.52 10.71
C ASN A 84 9.99 -8.82 11.15
N ARG A 85 10.45 -10.05 10.94
CA ARG A 85 11.79 -10.51 11.36
C ARG A 85 12.95 -9.72 10.74
N ASN A 86 12.70 -9.01 9.64
CA ASN A 86 13.70 -8.20 8.94
C ASN A 86 13.67 -6.73 9.40
N GLY A 87 12.89 -6.39 10.43
CA GLY A 87 12.77 -5.02 10.92
C GLY A 87 11.87 -4.12 10.06
N ILE A 88 11.12 -4.70 9.12
CA ILE A 88 10.25 -3.95 8.19
C ILE A 88 8.82 -3.98 8.71
N VAL A 89 8.10 -2.86 8.58
CA VAL A 89 6.67 -2.81 8.92
C VAL A 89 5.86 -3.58 7.87
N ASP A 90 5.09 -4.54 8.35
CA ASP A 90 4.21 -5.42 7.59
C ASP A 90 2.75 -5.03 7.85
N TYR A 91 2.02 -4.85 6.75
CA TYR A 91 0.61 -4.49 6.69
C TYR A 91 -0.24 -5.60 6.06
N SER A 92 0.37 -6.72 5.66
CA SER A 92 -0.32 -7.87 5.05
C SER A 92 -0.73 -8.94 6.07
N ASP A 93 -0.22 -8.86 7.30
CA ASP A 93 -0.53 -9.84 8.35
C ASP A 93 -1.96 -9.66 8.90
N ARG A 94 -2.82 -10.61 8.51
CA ARG A 94 -4.24 -10.71 8.90
C ARG A 94 -4.48 -11.22 10.32
N THR A 95 -3.42 -11.54 11.09
CA THR A 95 -3.57 -12.05 12.46
C THR A 95 -4.36 -11.05 13.30
N PRO A 96 -5.44 -11.45 13.99
CA PRO A 96 -6.23 -10.54 14.81
C PRO A 96 -5.43 -9.91 15.96
N GLU A 97 -5.86 -8.73 16.38
CA GLU A 97 -5.36 -8.10 17.60
C GLU A 97 -5.77 -8.93 18.83
N LYS A 98 -4.90 -9.00 19.85
CA LYS A 98 -5.19 -9.74 21.08
C LYS A 98 -6.47 -9.20 21.74
N ALA A 99 -7.22 -10.08 22.41
CA ALA A 99 -8.49 -9.72 23.05
C ALA A 99 -8.40 -8.52 24.00
N ASN A 100 -7.30 -8.42 24.76
CA ASN A 100 -7.02 -7.37 25.73
C ASN A 100 -6.37 -6.09 25.13
N THR A 101 -6.28 -5.99 23.81
CA THR A 101 -5.80 -4.76 23.14
C THR A 101 -6.80 -3.64 23.41
N VAL A 102 -6.34 -2.53 23.97
CA VAL A 102 -7.19 -1.38 24.36
C VAL A 102 -7.82 -0.70 23.13
N TYR A 103 -7.00 -0.40 22.13
CA TYR A 103 -7.44 0.22 20.88
C TYR A 103 -7.25 -0.77 19.73
N LYS A 104 -8.36 -1.39 19.28
CA LYS A 104 -8.36 -2.33 18.16
C LYS A 104 -8.59 -1.58 16.87
N LEU A 105 -7.52 -1.22 16.16
CA LEU A 105 -7.60 -0.43 14.94
C LEU A 105 -8.43 -1.12 13.86
N THR A 106 -8.37 -2.44 13.80
CA THR A 106 -9.18 -3.29 12.90
C THR A 106 -10.70 -3.16 13.13
N GLN A 107 -11.10 -2.67 14.31
CA GLN A 107 -12.49 -2.43 14.67
C GLN A 107 -12.88 -0.96 14.61
N MET A 108 -11.93 -0.06 14.85
CA MET A 108 -12.13 1.39 14.80
C MET A 108 -12.23 1.90 13.36
N ILE A 109 -11.42 1.35 12.45
CA ILE A 109 -11.41 1.71 11.02
C ILE A 109 -12.39 0.81 10.27
N ARG A 110 -13.29 1.43 9.50
CA ARG A 110 -14.33 0.74 8.73
C ARG A 110 -14.36 1.28 7.31
N LEU A 111 -14.36 0.37 6.34
CA LEU A 111 -14.50 0.65 4.91
C LEU A 111 -15.04 -0.61 4.21
N PRO A 112 -15.52 -0.50 2.96
CA PRO A 112 -15.93 -1.67 2.18
C PRO A 112 -14.81 -2.71 2.11
N LYS A 113 -15.17 -3.99 2.22
CA LYS A 113 -14.21 -5.10 2.10
C LYS A 113 -13.83 -5.40 0.66
N GLU A 114 -14.68 -5.04 -0.28
CA GLU A 114 -14.47 -5.24 -1.70
C GLU A 114 -14.96 -4.04 -2.49
N VAL A 115 -14.33 -3.80 -3.62
CA VAL A 115 -14.72 -2.75 -4.57
C VAL A 115 -14.41 -3.20 -5.99
N GLU A 116 -15.28 -2.83 -6.91
CA GLU A 116 -15.08 -3.02 -8.34
C GLU A 116 -14.73 -1.67 -8.99
N ALA A 117 -13.73 -1.66 -9.87
CA ALA A 117 -13.39 -0.51 -10.69
C ALA A 117 -13.51 -0.89 -12.16
N ALA A 118 -14.32 -0.11 -12.89
CA ALA A 118 -14.53 -0.31 -14.32
C ALA A 118 -13.24 -0.04 -15.12
N PRO A 119 -13.15 -0.49 -16.38
CA PRO A 119 -12.01 -0.21 -17.25
C PRO A 119 -11.69 1.28 -17.35
N ASP A 120 -10.39 1.61 -17.36
CA ASP A 120 -9.87 2.99 -17.51
C ASP A 120 -10.57 4.04 -16.62
N SER A 121 -10.95 3.67 -15.40
CA SER A 121 -11.77 4.52 -14.52
C SER A 121 -11.22 4.58 -13.10
N SER A 122 -11.67 5.59 -12.35
CA SER A 122 -11.43 5.71 -10.92
C SER A 122 -12.70 5.48 -10.13
N GLN A 123 -12.61 4.67 -9.08
CA GLN A 123 -13.64 4.50 -8.07
C GLN A 123 -13.17 5.13 -6.76
N ILE A 124 -14.02 5.97 -6.16
CA ILE A 124 -13.80 6.49 -4.81
C ILE A 124 -14.61 5.64 -3.84
N ILE A 125 -13.97 5.19 -2.77
CA ILE A 125 -14.61 4.55 -1.63
C ILE A 125 -14.42 5.42 -0.39
N HIS A 126 -15.41 5.38 0.49
CA HIS A 126 -15.37 6.12 1.75
C HIS A 126 -15.18 5.15 2.91
N GLY A 127 -14.26 5.51 3.79
CA GLY A 127 -14.06 4.86 5.08
C GLY A 127 -14.45 5.80 6.21
N SER A 128 -14.49 5.24 7.41
CA SER A 128 -14.64 5.99 8.64
C SER A 128 -13.77 5.40 9.74
N ILE A 129 -13.36 6.25 10.66
CA ILE A 129 -12.69 5.87 11.90
C ILE A 129 -13.48 6.42 13.08
N SER A 130 -13.68 5.57 14.10
CA SER A 130 -14.34 5.95 15.34
C SER A 130 -13.33 6.06 16.48
N PHE A 131 -13.30 7.21 17.15
CA PHE A 131 -12.36 7.52 18.22
C PHE A 131 -13.03 7.47 19.60
N PRO A 132 -12.56 6.60 20.51
CA PRO A 132 -12.94 6.67 21.92
C PRO A 132 -12.68 8.05 22.56
N ALA A 133 -13.41 8.33 23.65
CA ALA A 133 -13.26 9.58 24.40
C ALA A 133 -11.91 9.71 25.13
N LYS A 134 -11.31 8.60 25.53
CA LYS A 134 -10.04 8.59 26.24
C LYS A 134 -8.89 8.76 25.26
N ASP A 135 -8.01 9.71 25.55
CA ASP A 135 -6.78 9.93 24.81
C ASP A 135 -5.67 8.92 25.19
N PHE A 136 -4.53 8.97 24.52
CA PHE A 136 -3.36 8.15 24.79
C PHE A 136 -2.05 8.88 24.47
N ASN A 137 -0.94 8.34 25.00
CA ASN A 137 0.40 8.82 24.72
C ASN A 137 1.04 7.98 23.61
N GLY A 138 1.44 8.61 22.50
CA GLY A 138 2.19 7.98 21.40
C GLY A 138 1.38 7.79 20.12
N ILE A 139 1.67 6.71 19.38
CA ILE A 139 1.12 6.43 18.05
C ILE A 139 0.49 5.03 17.97
N LEU A 140 -0.58 4.93 17.19
CA LEU A 140 -1.18 3.67 16.77
C LEU A 140 -1.03 3.55 15.25
N MET A 141 -0.69 2.36 14.77
CA MET A 141 -0.44 2.13 13.34
C MET A 141 -1.23 0.93 12.83
N ALA A 142 -1.98 1.16 11.76
CA ALA A 142 -2.59 0.15 10.92
C ALA A 142 -2.08 0.29 9.47
N GLY A 143 -2.50 -0.64 8.61
CA GLY A 143 -2.37 -0.51 7.18
C GLY A 143 -3.67 -0.89 6.50
N LEU A 144 -3.98 -0.15 5.45
CA LEU A 144 -5.01 -0.52 4.49
C LEU A 144 -4.36 -1.31 3.37
N HIS A 145 -4.65 -2.61 3.31
CA HIS A 145 -4.09 -3.54 2.35
C HIS A 145 -5.08 -3.78 1.20
N PHE A 146 -4.64 -3.54 -0.03
CA PHE A 146 -5.45 -3.68 -1.23
C PHE A 146 -4.84 -4.73 -2.14
N THR A 147 -5.63 -5.74 -2.50
CA THR A 147 -5.21 -6.83 -3.39
C THR A 147 -6.19 -7.00 -4.52
N GLU A 148 -5.70 -7.15 -5.75
CA GLU A 148 -6.55 -7.52 -6.88
C GLU A 148 -7.01 -8.98 -6.74
N LYS A 149 -8.32 -9.22 -6.88
CA LYS A 149 -8.88 -10.58 -6.93
C LYS A 149 -8.75 -11.12 -8.35
N THR A 150 -7.72 -11.92 -8.60
CA THR A 150 -7.49 -12.56 -9.90
C THR A 150 -8.34 -13.82 -10.07
N THR A 151 -9.14 -13.92 -11.13
CA THR A 151 -10.00 -15.08 -11.42
C THR A 151 -9.36 -16.14 -12.34
N ALA A 152 -8.10 -15.99 -12.75
CA ALA A 152 -7.46 -16.93 -13.68
C ALA A 152 -6.05 -17.30 -13.21
N VAL A 153 -5.85 -18.57 -12.83
CA VAL A 153 -4.52 -19.18 -12.66
C VAL A 153 -4.27 -20.00 -13.92
N GLU A 154 -3.63 -19.41 -14.92
CA GLU A 154 -3.06 -20.22 -16.00
C GLU A 154 -1.80 -20.91 -15.47
N LYS A 155 -1.83 -22.25 -15.45
CA LYS A 155 -0.87 -23.11 -14.74
C LYS A 155 0.59 -23.01 -15.20
N ASN A 156 0.92 -22.27 -16.26
CA ASN A 156 2.27 -22.23 -16.86
C ASN A 156 2.87 -20.83 -17.03
N THR A 157 2.29 -19.79 -16.42
CA THR A 157 2.79 -18.41 -16.55
C THR A 157 3.03 -17.80 -15.18
N VAL A 158 4.16 -17.09 -14.99
CA VAL A 158 4.43 -16.32 -13.78
C VAL A 158 3.33 -15.26 -13.61
N SER A 159 2.45 -15.46 -12.63
CA SER A 159 1.44 -14.47 -12.25
C SER A 159 2.07 -13.47 -11.28
N ASN A 160 2.07 -12.19 -11.67
CA ASN A 160 2.47 -11.10 -10.79
C ASN A 160 1.23 -10.52 -10.11
N THR A 161 1.07 -10.74 -8.81
CA THR A 161 0.03 -10.11 -8.01
C THR A 161 0.65 -8.93 -7.27
N ILE A 162 0.24 -7.72 -7.63
CA ILE A 162 0.64 -6.49 -6.94
C ILE A 162 -0.37 -6.24 -5.82
N ALA A 163 0.12 -5.85 -4.65
CA ALA A 163 -0.68 -5.35 -3.54
C ALA A 163 -0.24 -3.94 -3.15
N TYR A 164 -1.19 -3.09 -2.75
CA TYR A 164 -0.91 -1.75 -2.24
C TYR A 164 -1.14 -1.69 -0.74
N ASN A 165 -0.23 -1.03 -0.03
CA ASN A 165 -0.31 -0.77 1.39
C ASN A 165 -0.36 0.73 1.62
N ILE A 166 -1.43 1.24 2.22
CA ILE A 166 -1.48 2.62 2.72
C ILE A 166 -1.34 2.57 4.24
N PRO A 167 -0.22 3.05 4.82
CA PRO A 167 -0.10 3.21 6.25
C PRO A 167 -1.22 4.11 6.80
N PHE A 168 -1.75 3.73 7.95
CA PHE A 168 -2.77 4.49 8.67
C PHE A 168 -2.27 4.75 10.09
N VAL A 169 -1.66 5.93 10.26
CA VAL A 169 -1.09 6.40 11.51
C VAL A 169 -2.11 7.25 12.23
N ILE A 170 -2.23 7.02 13.53
CA ILE A 170 -3.07 7.80 14.43
C ILE A 170 -2.20 8.27 15.59
N ARG A 171 -2.17 9.59 15.81
CA ARG A 171 -1.37 10.22 16.86
C ARG A 171 -2.25 10.65 18.02
N GLY A 172 -1.91 10.21 19.23
CA GLY A 172 -2.53 10.76 20.45
C GLY A 172 -2.18 12.23 20.61
N ASN A 173 -2.93 12.96 21.44
CA ASN A 173 -2.62 14.37 21.69
C ASN A 173 -1.42 14.55 22.64
N HIS A 174 -0.90 13.45 23.19
CA HIS A 174 0.33 13.39 23.96
C HIS A 174 1.37 12.55 23.20
N ASP A 175 2.60 13.07 23.03
CA ASP A 175 3.78 12.32 22.54
C ASP A 175 4.97 12.58 23.47
N GLN A 176 4.81 12.21 24.74
CA GLN A 176 5.90 12.19 25.71
C GLN A 176 6.70 10.90 25.51
N ARG A 177 7.90 11.06 24.94
CA ARG A 177 8.82 9.94 24.72
C ARG A 177 9.63 9.65 25.98
N PRO A 178 9.90 8.38 26.30
CA PRO A 178 10.75 8.05 27.43
C PRO A 178 12.16 8.62 27.22
N THR A 179 12.75 9.17 28.28
CA THR A 179 14.14 9.62 28.25
C THR A 179 15.06 8.42 28.03
N PRO A 180 15.94 8.42 27.02
CA PRO A 180 16.91 7.37 26.85
C PRO A 180 17.76 7.23 28.11
N ARG A 181 17.86 6.00 28.66
CA ARG A 181 18.87 5.67 29.66
C ARG A 181 19.97 4.92 28.95
N LEU A 182 21.10 5.59 28.77
CA LEU A 182 22.33 4.92 28.34
C LEU A 182 22.91 4.24 29.59
N SER A 183 22.89 2.91 29.59
CA SER A 183 23.60 2.07 30.58
C SER A 183 25.05 1.92 30.20
#